data_AF-W4RR21-F1
#
_entry.id   AF-W4RR21-F1
#
_cell.length_a   1.000
_cell.length_b   1.000
_cell.length_c   1.000
_cell.angle_alpha   90.00
_cell.angle_beta   90.00
_cell.angle_gamma   90.00
#
_symmetry.space_group_name_H-M   'P 1'
#
loop_
_entity.id
_entity.type
_entity.pdbx_description
1 polymer ?
#
loop_
_entity_poly.entity_id
_entity_poly.type
_entity_poly.pdbx_seq_one_letter_code
_entity_poly.pdbx_strand_id
1 'polypeptide(L)'
;MGIVLQDPFLFTGTIASNVSLDHPDITRDRVEKALASVGADTVLKNLEKGYDEPVIEKGSTLSSGQRQLVSFARALAFDPAILILDEATSSIDTETEAIIQEAMDVLKEGRTTFIIAHRLSTIRNADQILVLDRGRIVEKGNHDQLMELKGKYFQMYQLQLGNKVKAG
;
A
#
# COMPACT_ATOMS: atom_id res chain seq x y z
N MET A 1 4.65 14.43 -5.13
CA MET A 1 3.68 13.33 -5.38
C MET A 1 4.45 12.02 -5.24
N GLY A 2 3.88 11.04 -4.55
CA GLY A 2 4.46 9.70 -4.40
C GLY A 2 3.53 8.64 -4.97
N ILE A 3 4.11 7.54 -5.44
CA ILE A 3 3.37 6.38 -5.93
C ILE A 3 3.89 5.13 -5.22
N VAL A 4 2.97 4.29 -4.79
CA VAL A 4 3.28 2.94 -4.32
C VAL A 4 2.58 1.96 -5.23
N LEU A 5 3.39 1.12 -5.87
CA LEU A 5 2.93 0.09 -6.80
C LEU A 5 2.63 -1.21 -6.07
N GLN A 6 1.75 -2.03 -6.66
CA GLN A 6 1.43 -3.38 -6.18
C GLN A 6 2.69 -4.24 -5.98
N ASP A 7 3.60 -4.20 -6.95
CA ASP A 7 4.92 -4.86 -6.90
C ASP A 7 6.02 -3.79 -6.89
N PRO A 8 6.52 -3.41 -5.70
CA PRO A 8 7.50 -2.36 -5.59
C PRO A 8 8.86 -2.78 -6.14
N PHE A 9 9.45 -1.91 -6.95
CA PHE A 9 10.83 -2.06 -7.36
C PHE A 9 11.78 -1.58 -6.26
N LEU A 10 12.71 -2.45 -5.86
CA LEU A 10 13.82 -2.11 -4.98
C LEU A 10 15.14 -2.09 -5.76
N PHE A 11 16.01 -1.15 -5.43
CA PHE A 11 17.35 -1.04 -5.98
C PHE A 11 18.33 -1.93 -5.22
N THR A 12 19.42 -2.31 -5.89
CA THR A 12 20.54 -2.96 -5.21
C THR A 12 21.16 -1.99 -4.21
N GLY A 13 21.35 -2.42 -2.95
CA GLY A 13 21.79 -1.56 -1.86
C GLY A 13 21.42 -2.16 -0.51
N THR A 14 20.92 -1.35 0.41
CA THR A 14 20.32 -1.80 1.68
C THR A 14 18.84 -1.44 1.74
N ILE A 15 18.13 -1.96 2.74
CA ILE A 15 16.76 -1.51 3.03
C ILE A 15 16.74 0.01 3.28
N ALA A 16 17.68 0.51 4.08
CA ALA A 16 17.77 1.94 4.37
C ALA A 16 18.05 2.79 3.12
N SER A 17 18.97 2.37 2.24
CA SER A 17 19.24 3.11 0.99
C SER A 17 18.04 3.05 0.04
N ASN A 18 17.26 1.97 0.08
CA ASN A 18 16.02 1.88 -0.67
C ASN A 18 14.93 2.82 -0.15
N VAL A 19 14.90 3.13 1.14
CA VAL A 19 13.95 4.10 1.71
C VAL A 19 14.37 5.52 1.38
N SER A 20 15.65 5.86 1.54
CA SER A 20 16.16 7.21 1.23
C SER A 20 16.33 7.49 -0.26
N LEU A 21 16.48 6.44 -1.08
CA LEU A 21 16.94 6.53 -2.47
C LEU A 21 18.25 7.33 -2.60
N ASP A 22 19.09 7.27 -1.58
CA ASP A 22 20.32 8.05 -1.43
C ASP A 22 20.12 9.57 -1.60
N HIS A 23 18.90 10.05 -1.33
CA HIS A 23 18.56 11.46 -1.40
C HIS A 23 19.20 12.22 -0.21
N PRO A 24 19.97 13.29 -0.46
CA PRO A 24 20.75 13.96 0.59
C PRO A 24 19.90 14.55 1.72
N ASP A 25 18.67 14.97 1.40
CA ASP A 25 17.75 15.56 2.39
C ASP A 25 17.03 14.51 3.27
N ILE A 26 17.20 13.21 2.99
CA ILE A 26 16.61 12.13 3.78
C ILE A 26 17.67 11.55 4.70
N THR A 27 17.66 12.03 5.95
CA THR A 27 18.60 11.59 6.99
C THR A 27 18.32 10.16 7.43
N ARG A 28 19.34 9.51 8.03
CA ARG A 28 19.19 8.18 8.62
C ARG A 28 18.07 8.13 9.67
N ASP A 29 17.98 9.12 10.55
CA ASP A 29 16.90 9.22 11.55
C ASP A 29 15.51 9.26 10.90
N ARG A 30 15.37 9.96 9.75
CA ARG A 30 14.11 9.98 8.99
C ARG A 30 13.78 8.61 8.38
N VAL A 31 14.78 7.90 7.87
CA VAL A 31 14.62 6.53 7.35
C VAL A 31 14.15 5.58 8.45
N GLU A 32 14.81 5.59 9.60
CA GLU A 32 14.49 4.70 10.73
C GLU A 32 13.11 5.01 11.29
N LYS A 33 12.76 6.29 11.46
CA LYS A 33 11.41 6.70 11.86
C LYS A 33 10.35 6.25 10.85
N ALA A 34 10.61 6.38 9.55
CA ALA A 34 9.67 5.96 8.53
C ALA A 34 9.46 4.45 8.53
N LEU A 35 10.53 3.65 8.67
CA LEU A 35 10.47 2.19 8.81
C LEU A 35 9.71 1.76 10.06
N ALA A 36 10.01 2.37 11.22
CA ALA A 36 9.32 2.08 12.46
C ALA A 36 7.82 2.43 12.38
N SER A 37 7.47 3.56 11.76
CA SER A 37 6.07 4.03 11.65
C SER A 37 5.19 3.12 10.79
N VAL A 38 5.77 2.40 9.83
CA VAL A 38 5.05 1.41 9.02
C VAL A 38 5.10 0.00 9.62
N GLY A 39 5.61 -0.15 10.84
CA GLY A 39 5.72 -1.46 11.49
C GLY A 39 6.80 -2.37 10.90
N ALA A 40 7.82 -1.81 10.26
CA ALA A 40 8.89 -2.62 9.66
C ALA A 40 9.67 -3.41 10.71
N ASP A 41 9.76 -2.94 11.96
CA ASP A 41 10.49 -3.63 13.03
C ASP A 41 9.98 -5.04 13.29
N THR A 42 8.67 -5.27 13.24
CA THR A 42 8.10 -6.60 13.52
C THR A 42 8.38 -7.59 12.40
N VAL A 43 8.48 -7.10 11.16
CA VAL A 43 8.62 -7.93 9.95
C VAL A 43 10.09 -8.12 9.55
N LEU A 44 10.93 -7.12 9.85
CA LEU A 44 12.37 -7.13 9.56
C LEU A 44 13.21 -7.66 10.73
N LYS A 45 12.63 -7.90 11.92
CA LYS A 45 13.35 -8.44 13.10
C LYS A 45 14.15 -9.73 12.84
N ASN A 46 13.74 -10.52 11.86
CA ASN A 46 14.38 -11.81 11.55
C ASN A 46 15.59 -11.64 10.61
N LEU A 47 15.86 -10.43 10.12
CA LEU A 47 17.01 -10.13 9.26
C LEU A 47 18.23 -9.81 10.12
N GLU A 48 19.36 -10.48 9.87
CA GLU A 48 20.57 -10.38 10.69
C GLU A 48 21.12 -8.94 10.76
N LYS A 49 20.96 -8.16 9.69
CA LYS A 49 21.47 -6.77 9.61
C LYS A 49 20.37 -5.71 9.72
N GLY A 50 19.13 -6.10 10.02
CA GLY A 50 18.01 -5.17 10.18
C GLY A 50 17.84 -4.23 8.97
N TYR A 51 17.88 -2.92 9.20
CA TYR A 51 17.73 -1.92 8.13
C TYR A 51 18.93 -1.82 7.16
N ASP A 52 20.07 -2.38 7.55
CA ASP A 52 21.26 -2.47 6.70
C ASP A 52 21.36 -3.82 5.98
N GLU A 53 20.27 -4.61 6.00
CA GLU A 53 20.18 -5.85 5.24
C GLU A 53 20.35 -5.55 3.74
N PRO A 54 21.25 -6.28 3.05
CA PRO A 54 21.47 -6.11 1.63
C PRO A 54 20.23 -6.49 0.82
N VAL A 55 19.86 -5.60 -0.10
CA VAL A 55 18.85 -5.85 -1.12
C VAL A 55 19.59 -6.13 -2.42
N ILE A 56 19.38 -7.33 -2.97
CA ILE A 56 20.01 -7.80 -4.23
C ILE A 56 18.89 -8.19 -5.20
N GLU A 57 19.15 -8.14 -6.52
CA GLU A 57 18.24 -8.66 -7.55
C GLU A 57 16.79 -8.17 -7.43
N LYS A 58 16.60 -6.85 -7.27
CA LYS A 58 15.27 -6.23 -7.07
C LYS A 58 14.55 -6.65 -5.78
N GLY A 59 15.29 -7.13 -4.79
CA GLY A 59 14.73 -7.64 -3.53
C GLY A 59 14.14 -9.03 -3.67
N SER A 60 14.74 -9.89 -4.51
CA SER A 60 14.35 -11.30 -4.68
C SER A 60 14.42 -12.11 -3.39
N THR A 61 15.27 -11.67 -2.45
CA THR A 61 15.44 -12.28 -1.12
C THR A 61 14.40 -11.84 -0.08
N LEU A 62 13.61 -10.81 -0.38
CA LEU A 62 12.56 -10.30 0.52
C LEU A 62 11.21 -10.93 0.19
N SER A 63 10.33 -11.08 1.18
CA SER A 63 8.93 -11.40 0.93
C SER A 63 8.20 -10.24 0.25
N SER A 64 7.03 -10.51 -0.34
CA SER A 64 6.18 -9.46 -0.93
C SER A 64 5.79 -8.40 0.11
N GLY A 65 5.42 -8.82 1.32
CA GLY A 65 5.10 -7.93 2.44
C GLY A 65 6.29 -7.07 2.87
N GLN A 66 7.49 -7.66 2.95
CA GLN A 66 8.71 -6.90 3.25
C GLN A 66 8.99 -5.83 2.19
N ARG A 67 8.90 -6.18 0.89
CA ARG A 67 9.09 -5.19 -0.20
C ARG A 67 8.06 -4.07 -0.14
N GLN A 68 6.80 -4.38 0.18
CA GLN A 68 5.76 -3.35 0.34
C GLN A 68 6.04 -2.42 1.52
N LEU A 69 6.45 -2.94 2.67
CA LEU A 69 6.81 -2.10 3.82
C LEU A 69 7.96 -1.15 3.51
N VAL A 70 8.99 -1.62 2.79
CA VAL A 70 10.08 -0.74 2.32
C VAL A 70 9.56 0.36 1.39
N SER A 71 8.60 0.04 0.51
CA SER A 71 7.97 1.03 -0.37
C SER A 71 7.10 2.05 0.39
N PHE A 72 6.37 1.61 1.41
CA PHE A 72 5.59 2.50 2.28
C PHE A 72 6.50 3.40 3.11
N ALA A 73 7.56 2.85 3.71
CA ALA A 73 8.57 3.63 4.41
C ALA A 73 9.23 4.65 3.48
N ARG A 74 9.54 4.28 2.22
CA ARG A 74 10.02 5.21 1.19
C ARG A 74 9.02 6.34 0.97
N ALA A 75 7.75 6.04 0.72
CA ALA A 75 6.73 7.06 0.51
C ALA A 75 6.57 7.98 1.73
N LEU A 76 6.60 7.43 2.94
CA LEU A 76 6.53 8.20 4.18
C LEU A 76 7.77 9.08 4.41
N ALA A 77 8.96 8.56 4.09
CA ALA A 77 10.21 9.29 4.19
C ALA A 77 10.24 10.50 3.24
N PHE A 78 9.67 10.41 2.04
CA PHE A 78 9.57 11.55 1.11
C PHE A 78 8.43 12.51 1.43
N ASP A 79 7.48 12.12 2.29
CA ASP A 79 6.33 12.91 2.74
C ASP A 79 5.60 13.69 1.62
N PRO A 80 5.06 13.02 0.59
CA PRO A 80 4.40 13.70 -0.51
C PRO A 80 2.99 14.18 -0.11
N ALA A 81 2.62 15.39 -0.54
CA ALA A 81 1.25 15.91 -0.34
C ALA A 81 0.16 15.11 -1.07
N ILE A 82 0.54 14.42 -2.17
CA ILE A 82 -0.35 13.56 -2.98
C ILE A 82 0.27 12.18 -3.08
N LEU A 83 -0.50 11.15 -2.73
CA LEU A 83 -0.13 9.75 -2.73
C LEU A 83 -1.04 8.95 -3.66
N ILE A 84 -0.46 8.09 -4.49
CA ILE A 84 -1.18 7.13 -5.33
C ILE A 84 -0.80 5.73 -4.86
N LEU A 85 -1.81 4.95 -4.47
CA LEU A 85 -1.66 3.55 -4.05
C LEU A 85 -2.29 2.65 -5.11
N ASP A 86 -1.47 1.84 -5.77
CA ASP A 86 -1.92 0.83 -6.72
C ASP A 86 -2.04 -0.51 -5.99
N GLU A 87 -3.25 -0.86 -5.58
CA GLU A 87 -3.49 -1.95 -4.66
C GLU A 87 -3.77 -3.27 -5.40
N ALA A 88 -2.92 -4.27 -5.19
CA ALA A 88 -3.42 -5.64 -5.12
C ALA A 88 -2.85 -6.39 -3.93
N THR A 89 -3.66 -6.45 -2.88
CA THR A 89 -3.44 -7.28 -1.69
C THR A 89 -3.64 -8.78 -1.96
N SER A 90 -3.67 -9.23 -3.21
CA SER A 90 -3.94 -10.65 -3.54
C SER A 90 -2.73 -11.56 -3.31
N SER A 91 -1.56 -10.98 -3.04
CA SER A 91 -0.26 -11.68 -2.97
C SER A 91 0.48 -11.47 -1.65
N ILE A 92 -0.25 -11.05 -0.61
CA ILE A 92 0.29 -10.81 0.73
C ILE A 92 -0.13 -11.98 1.62
N ASP A 93 0.83 -12.58 2.32
CA ASP A 93 0.58 -13.64 3.28
C ASP A 93 -0.28 -13.13 4.43
N THR A 94 -1.25 -13.95 4.89
CA THR A 94 -2.24 -13.57 5.93
C THR A 94 -1.61 -13.03 7.21
N GLU A 95 -0.40 -13.47 7.56
CA GLU A 95 0.34 -13.01 8.75
C GLU A 95 0.80 -11.55 8.62
N THR A 96 1.12 -11.08 7.40
CA THR A 96 1.61 -9.72 7.17
C THR A 96 0.50 -8.76 6.72
N GLU A 97 -0.69 -9.26 6.37
CA GLU A 97 -1.82 -8.45 5.88
C GLU A 97 -2.25 -7.36 6.89
N ALA A 98 -2.31 -7.70 8.18
CA ALA A 98 -2.68 -6.73 9.22
C ALA A 98 -1.67 -5.58 9.34
N ILE A 99 -0.38 -5.89 9.31
CA ILE A 99 0.70 -4.90 9.42
C ILE A 99 0.71 -3.98 8.19
N ILE A 100 0.50 -4.53 7.00
CA ILE A 100 0.38 -3.75 5.75
C ILE A 100 -0.81 -2.81 5.83
N GLN A 101 -1.95 -3.27 6.36
CA GLN A 101 -3.14 -2.45 6.48
C GLN A 101 -2.94 -1.29 7.45
N GLU A 102 -2.33 -1.54 8.61
CA GLU A 102 -1.96 -0.49 9.57
C GLU A 102 -0.96 0.51 8.95
N ALA A 103 0.04 0.01 8.24
CA ALA A 103 1.01 0.86 7.53
C ALA A 103 0.35 1.75 6.48
N MET A 104 -0.64 1.22 5.75
CA MET A 104 -1.44 2.01 4.81
C MET A 104 -2.23 3.12 5.51
N ASP A 105 -2.80 2.84 6.67
CA ASP A 105 -3.55 3.83 7.46
C ASP A 105 -2.64 4.97 7.92
N VAL A 106 -1.44 4.67 8.42
CA VAL A 106 -0.40 5.66 8.76
C VAL A 106 0.02 6.47 7.53
N LEU A 107 0.18 5.81 6.39
CA LEU A 107 0.64 6.47 5.16
C LEU A 107 -0.41 7.45 4.61
N LYS A 108 -1.70 7.17 4.76
CA LYS A 108 -2.81 8.03 4.30
C LYS A 108 -3.00 9.28 5.15
N GLU A 109 -2.60 9.25 6.42
CA GLU A 109 -2.88 10.33 7.37
C GLU A 109 -2.27 11.66 6.91
N GLY A 110 -3.10 12.71 6.88
CA GLY A 110 -2.68 14.06 6.48
C GLY A 110 -2.36 14.24 5.00
N ARG A 111 -2.66 13.25 4.14
CA ARG A 111 -2.28 13.27 2.70
C ARG A 111 -3.49 13.10 1.80
N THR A 112 -3.46 13.75 0.64
CA THR A 112 -4.43 13.46 -0.43
C THR A 112 -4.07 12.12 -1.05
N THR A 113 -4.90 11.09 -0.83
CA THR A 113 -4.58 9.73 -1.28
C THR A 113 -5.58 9.24 -2.33
N PHE A 114 -5.05 8.81 -3.48
CA PHE A 114 -5.78 8.05 -4.48
C PHE A 114 -5.47 6.57 -4.30
N ILE A 115 -6.51 5.75 -4.11
CA ILE A 115 -6.38 4.29 -4.01
C ILE A 115 -7.02 3.68 -5.24
N ILE A 116 -6.23 2.96 -6.03
CA ILE A 116 -6.72 2.12 -7.13
C ILE A 116 -7.00 0.75 -6.52
N ALA A 117 -8.27 0.43 -6.34
CA ALA A 117 -8.67 -0.72 -5.53
C ALA A 117 -9.15 -1.90 -6.36
N HIS A 118 -8.54 -3.06 -6.13
CA HIS A 118 -9.05 -4.35 -6.60
C HIS A 118 -9.99 -5.03 -5.60
N ARG A 119 -9.93 -4.67 -4.32
CA ARG A 119 -10.87 -5.13 -3.28
C ARG A 119 -11.74 -3.99 -2.83
N LEU A 120 -13.06 -4.15 -2.88
CA LEU A 120 -13.96 -3.08 -2.46
C LEU A 120 -13.97 -2.86 -0.94
N SER A 121 -13.47 -3.82 -0.16
CA SER A 121 -13.33 -3.67 1.29
C SER A 121 -12.34 -2.57 1.69
N THR A 122 -11.33 -2.30 0.87
CA THR A 122 -10.22 -1.38 1.21
C THR A 122 -10.59 0.08 0.93
N ILE A 123 -11.53 0.31 0.02
CA ILE A 123 -12.09 1.63 -0.30
C ILE A 123 -13.44 1.91 0.36
N ARG A 124 -13.92 1.02 1.25
CA ARG A 124 -15.21 1.21 1.93
C ARG A 124 -15.26 2.52 2.72
N ASN A 125 -14.14 2.87 3.37
CA ASN A 125 -14.03 4.06 4.21
C ASN A 125 -13.49 5.27 3.43
N ALA A 126 -13.43 5.22 2.10
CA ALA A 126 -12.97 6.35 1.32
C ALA A 126 -13.97 7.50 1.36
N ASP A 127 -13.46 8.73 1.48
CA ASP A 127 -14.29 9.96 1.44
C ASP A 127 -15.09 10.05 0.13
N GLN A 128 -14.49 9.56 -0.96
CA GLN A 128 -15.09 9.54 -2.28
C GLN A 128 -14.54 8.39 -3.13
N ILE A 129 -15.44 7.68 -3.78
CA ILE A 129 -15.17 6.59 -4.71
C ILE A 129 -15.55 7.05 -6.12
N LEU A 130 -14.66 6.80 -7.08
CA LEU A 130 -14.87 7.06 -8.50
C LEU A 130 -14.92 5.73 -9.24
N VAL A 131 -16.06 5.41 -9.85
CA VAL A 131 -16.23 4.18 -10.63
C VAL A 131 -15.90 4.46 -12.09
N LEU A 132 -14.88 3.77 -12.61
CA LEU A 132 -14.50 3.85 -14.01
C LEU A 132 -15.13 2.70 -14.82
N ASP A 133 -15.73 3.02 -15.96
CA ASP A 133 -16.12 2.06 -16.99
C ASP A 133 -15.74 2.59 -18.37
N ARG A 134 -15.02 1.78 -19.15
CA ARG A 134 -14.53 2.12 -20.51
C ARG A 134 -13.83 3.49 -20.60
N GLY A 135 -12.99 3.79 -19.61
CA GLY A 135 -12.21 5.03 -19.56
C GLY A 135 -13.00 6.30 -19.18
N ARG A 136 -14.23 6.15 -18.66
CA ARG A 136 -15.05 7.26 -18.17
C ARG A 136 -15.50 7.02 -16.74
N ILE A 137 -15.63 8.10 -15.97
CA ILE A 137 -16.24 8.04 -14.63
C ILE A 137 -17.76 7.92 -14.83
N VAL A 138 -18.33 6.78 -14.41
CA VAL A 138 -19.76 6.49 -14.55
C VAL A 138 -20.52 6.73 -13.25
N GLU A 139 -19.87 6.59 -12.09
CA GLU A 139 -20.45 6.85 -10.77
C GLU A 139 -19.44 7.54 -9.87
N LYS A 140 -19.96 8.34 -8.93
CA LYS A 140 -19.18 9.11 -7.96
C LYS A 140 -19.99 9.27 -6.67
N GLY A 141 -19.39 8.96 -5.54
CA GLY A 141 -20.01 9.09 -4.22
C GLY A 141 -19.21 8.34 -3.16
N ASN A 142 -19.67 8.34 -1.91
CA ASN A 142 -19.12 7.44 -0.89
C ASN A 142 -19.74 6.03 -1.00
N HIS A 143 -19.28 5.08 -0.18
CA HIS A 143 -19.75 3.70 -0.21
C HIS A 143 -21.28 3.60 -0.09
N ASP A 144 -21.87 4.26 0.90
CA ASP A 144 -23.30 4.13 1.19
C ASP A 144 -24.15 4.69 0.04
N GLN A 145 -23.78 5.88 -0.48
CA GLN A 145 -24.43 6.49 -1.64
C GLN A 145 -24.40 5.58 -2.87
N LEU A 146 -23.24 5.00 -3.17
CA LEU A 146 -23.08 4.11 -4.33
C LEU A 146 -23.82 2.78 -4.15
N MET A 147 -23.96 2.29 -2.92
CA MET A 147 -24.75 1.09 -2.61
C MET A 147 -26.25 1.34 -2.82
N GLU A 148 -26.76 2.51 -2.45
CA GLU A 148 -28.16 2.90 -2.64
C GLU A 148 -28.54 3.03 -4.12
N LEU A 149 -27.63 3.55 -4.95
CA LEU A 149 -27.83 3.69 -6.40
C LEU A 149 -28.04 2.34 -7.11
N LYS A 150 -27.60 1.22 -6.50
CA LYS A 150 -27.65 -0.13 -7.08
C LYS A 150 -27.05 -0.21 -8.50
N GLY A 151 -26.07 0.66 -8.78
CA GLY A 151 -25.40 0.77 -10.05
C GLY A 151 -24.24 -0.22 -10.23
N LYS A 152 -23.26 0.16 -11.05
CA LYS A 152 -22.04 -0.59 -11.35
C LYS A 152 -21.25 -0.90 -10.07
N TYR A 153 -21.09 0.07 -9.15
CA TYR A 153 -20.43 -0.17 -7.88
C TYR A 153 -21.08 -1.31 -7.09
N PHE A 154 -22.41 -1.24 -6.92
CA PHE A 154 -23.19 -2.25 -6.23
C PHE A 154 -23.04 -3.63 -6.87
N GLN A 155 -23.09 -3.71 -8.21
CA GLN A 155 -22.89 -4.97 -8.94
C GLN A 155 -21.49 -5.57 -8.66
N MET A 156 -20.44 -4.74 -8.72
CA MET A 156 -19.08 -5.19 -8.39
C MET A 156 -18.98 -5.67 -6.93
N TYR A 157 -19.66 -4.97 -6.00
CA TYR A 157 -19.71 -5.33 -4.59
C TYR A 157 -20.37 -6.69 -4.34
N GLN A 158 -21.53 -6.93 -4.96
CA GLN A 158 -22.23 -8.22 -4.87
C GLN A 158 -21.42 -9.38 -5.45
N LEU A 159 -20.70 -9.16 -6.56
CA LEU A 159 -19.83 -10.19 -7.15
C LEU A 159 -18.67 -10.56 -6.21
N GLN A 160 -18.04 -9.59 -5.57
CA GLN A 160 -16.96 -9.86 -4.61
C GLN A 160 -17.45 -10.57 -3.34
N LEU A 161 -18.65 -10.24 -2.85
CA LEU A 161 -19.28 -10.96 -1.74
C LEU A 161 -19.65 -12.40 -2.13
N GLY A 162 -20.25 -12.60 -3.30
CA GLY A 162 -20.63 -13.92 -3.80
C GLY A 162 -19.46 -14.87 -4.01
N ASN A 163 -18.27 -14.34 -4.35
CA ASN A 163 -17.05 -15.13 -4.47
C ASN A 163 -16.46 -15.54 -3.11
N LYS A 164 -16.63 -14.74 -2.04
CA LYS A 164 -16.22 -15.14 -0.68
C LYS A 164 -17.02 -16.31 -0.11
N VAL A 165 -18.30 -16.44 -0.47
CA VAL A 165 -19.18 -17.50 0.05
C VAL A 165 -18.92 -18.87 -0.61
N LYS A 166 -18.34 -18.91 -1.81
CA LYS A 166 -18.02 -20.17 -2.52
C LYS A 166 -16.63 -20.73 -2.24
N ALA A 167 -15.77 -19.99 -1.54
CA ALA A 167 -14.38 -20.35 -1.25
C ALA A 167 -14.14 -20.75 0.22
N GLY A 168 -15.22 -20.93 1.00
CA GLY A 168 -15.19 -21.39 2.39
C GLY A 168 -15.74 -22.81 2.52
#